data_AF-A0A972ZYD9-F1
#
_entry.id   AF-A0A972ZYD9-F1
#
_cell.length_a   1.000
_cell.length_b   1.000
_cell.length_c   1.000
_cell.angle_alpha   90.00
_cell.angle_beta   90.00
_cell.angle_gamma   90.00
#
_symmetry.space_group_name_H-M   'P 1'
#
loop_
_entity.id
_entity.type
_entity.pdbx_description
1 polymer ?
#
loop_
_entity_poly.entity_id
_entity_poly.type
_entity_poly.pdbx_seq_one_letter_code
_entity_poly.pdbx_strand_id
1 'polypeptide(L)'
;MKKKNTLKHTHITRRDFIKSAAAITASASIPASISQANVPLLMSGSVRERNDITFCMTADTHYNARWQGIDNEAGNKRVIDRINSMAGNIRYPSQFGGGYVQHPRGVVCLGDLTDHAKQSDWTGTETWDGWVDDYGLNGGDGRLNYPVFELYGNHDCVFFSGRKIPKDGIKERNLKRQNVNVSPNGYHYSWDWDDVHLMNLNLCPGGPGAPAEDSFGFAEHDIANHIGNSGRPVVIFTHYGWKYDLDKFDEPAFYT
;
A
#
# COMPACT_ATOMS: atom_id res chain seq x y z
N MET A 1 33.08 -15.98 34.29
CA MET A 1 32.19 -14.80 34.22
C MET A 1 32.37 -14.10 32.87
N LYS A 2 31.45 -14.25 31.92
CA LYS A 2 31.46 -13.53 30.63
C LYS A 2 30.52 -12.32 30.75
N LYS A 3 31.04 -11.09 30.57
CA LYS A 3 30.23 -9.86 30.56
C LYS A 3 29.44 -9.78 29.24
N LYS A 4 28.10 -9.71 29.33
CA LYS A 4 27.22 -9.41 28.19
C LYS A 4 27.27 -7.91 27.91
N ASN A 5 27.72 -7.52 26.72
CA ASN A 5 27.52 -6.17 26.19
C ASN A 5 26.06 -6.03 25.79
N THR A 6 25.32 -5.19 26.50
CA THR A 6 23.96 -4.77 26.13
C THR A 6 24.08 -3.51 25.27
N LEU A 7 23.81 -3.64 23.97
CA LEU A 7 23.56 -2.50 23.10
C LEU A 7 22.27 -1.82 23.58
N LYS A 8 22.40 -0.57 24.04
CA LYS A 8 21.24 0.27 24.35
C LYS A 8 20.66 0.78 23.03
N HIS A 9 19.53 0.21 22.60
CA HIS A 9 18.72 0.83 21.56
C HIS A 9 18.14 2.12 22.11
N THR A 10 18.60 3.26 21.60
CA THR A 10 17.95 4.55 21.83
C THR A 10 16.62 4.56 21.10
N HIS A 11 15.52 4.57 21.85
CA HIS A 11 14.18 4.84 21.32
C HIS A 11 14.16 6.27 20.76
N ILE A 12 14.24 6.40 19.45
CA ILE A 12 13.98 7.66 18.75
C ILE A 12 12.46 7.78 18.61
N THR A 13 11.87 8.77 19.26
CA THR A 13 10.44 9.02 19.13
C THR A 13 10.16 9.84 17.86
N ARG A 14 8.92 9.81 17.36
CA ARG A 14 8.48 10.64 16.22
C ARG A 14 8.78 12.14 16.41
N ARG A 15 8.84 12.62 17.67
CA ARG A 15 9.22 14.00 18.01
C ARG A 15 10.72 14.28 17.85
N ASP A 16 11.58 13.28 18.04
CA ASP A 16 13.03 13.43 17.92
C ASP A 16 13.47 13.51 16.45
N PHE A 17 12.75 12.83 15.57
CA PHE A 17 12.93 12.93 14.11
C PHE A 17 12.61 14.34 13.58
N ILE A 18 11.48 14.91 14.01
CA ILE A 18 11.04 16.26 13.58
C ILE A 18 12.02 17.35 14.06
N LYS A 19 12.58 17.21 15.26
CA LYS A 19 13.57 18.16 15.79
C LYS A 19 14.91 18.11 15.04
N SER A 20 15.33 16.94 14.61
CA SER A 20 16.58 16.77 13.85
C SER A 20 16.49 17.36 12.45
N ALA A 21 15.32 17.28 11.80
CA ALA A 21 15.10 17.88 10.48
C ALA A 21 15.11 19.42 10.50
N ALA A 22 14.64 20.03 11.59
CA ALA A 22 14.66 21.50 11.76
C ALA A 22 16.06 22.07 12.06
N ALA A 23 17.01 21.24 12.51
CA ALA A 23 18.35 21.68 12.90
C ALA A 23 19.34 21.81 11.72
N ILE A 24 18.99 21.29 10.53
CA ILE A 24 19.89 21.32 9.35
C ILE A 24 19.82 22.69 8.62
N THR A 25 18.86 23.56 8.92
CA THR A 25 18.67 24.82 8.17
C THR A 25 19.36 26.05 8.79
N ALA A 26 20.26 25.88 9.76
CA ALA A 26 20.97 27.02 10.34
C ALA A 26 22.49 26.80 10.33
N SER A 27 23.14 27.45 9.36
CA SER A 27 24.46 28.11 9.46
C SER A 27 25.41 27.76 8.31
N ALA A 28 25.44 28.61 7.29
CA ALA A 28 26.66 28.91 6.52
C ALA A 28 26.49 30.28 5.84
N SER A 29 26.89 31.33 6.54
CA SER A 29 27.03 32.68 5.97
C SER A 29 28.32 32.76 5.15
N ILE A 30 28.19 32.93 3.83
CA ILE A 30 29.29 33.32 2.93
C ILE A 30 29.01 34.76 2.48
N PRO A 31 29.95 35.73 2.65
CA PRO A 31 29.79 37.05 2.07
C PRO A 31 30.33 37.02 0.63
N ALA A 32 29.49 37.40 -0.34
CA ALA A 32 29.97 37.79 -1.66
C ALA A 32 29.00 38.80 -2.28
N SER A 33 29.39 40.07 -2.20
CA SER A 33 28.97 41.12 -3.10
C SER A 33 29.28 40.74 -4.55
N ILE A 34 28.27 40.65 -5.43
CA ILE A 34 28.37 40.92 -6.87
C ILE A 34 27.00 41.40 -7.36
N SER A 35 27.03 42.62 -7.88
CA SER A 35 26.22 43.27 -8.92
C SER A 35 24.95 42.58 -9.45
N GLN A 36 23.85 43.34 -9.36
CA GLN A 36 22.61 43.17 -10.11
C GLN A 36 22.85 42.99 -11.62
N ALA A 37 22.20 41.98 -12.20
CA ALA A 37 21.79 41.99 -13.59
C ALA A 37 20.37 41.40 -13.67
N ASN A 38 19.44 42.21 -14.17
CA ASN A 38 18.02 41.88 -14.31
C ASN A 38 17.81 40.72 -15.28
N VAL A 39 17.22 39.63 -14.80
CA VAL A 39 16.54 38.63 -15.64
C VAL A 39 15.08 38.61 -15.17
N PRO A 40 14.08 38.84 -16.05
CA PRO A 40 12.69 38.76 -15.66
C PRO A 40 12.34 37.31 -15.33
N LEU A 41 12.09 37.06 -14.05
CA LEU A 41 11.68 35.78 -13.50
C LEU A 41 10.21 35.57 -13.83
N LEU A 42 9.93 34.71 -14.81
CA LEU A 42 8.60 34.14 -15.04
C LEU A 42 8.24 33.28 -13.82
N MET A 43 7.64 33.91 -12.80
CA MET A 43 7.03 33.26 -11.65
C MET A 43 5.55 33.04 -11.92
N SER A 44 5.22 31.92 -12.55
CA SER A 44 3.90 31.30 -12.39
C SER A 44 3.96 29.80 -12.74
N GLY A 45 4.76 29.07 -11.99
CA GLY A 45 4.61 27.63 -11.85
C GLY A 45 4.61 27.35 -10.36
N SER A 46 3.46 26.99 -9.79
CA SER A 46 3.44 26.47 -8.42
C SER A 46 4.35 25.24 -8.39
N VAL A 47 5.50 25.35 -7.71
CA VAL A 47 6.31 24.19 -7.37
C VAL A 47 5.43 23.35 -6.45
N ARG A 48 4.71 22.38 -7.01
CA ARG A 48 4.11 21.32 -6.22
C ARG A 48 5.30 20.68 -5.50
N GLU A 49 5.35 20.75 -4.17
CA GLU A 49 6.37 20.01 -3.45
C GLU A 49 6.24 18.55 -3.86
N ARG A 50 7.34 17.96 -4.33
CA ARG A 50 7.34 16.67 -5.05
C ARG A 50 6.67 15.52 -4.27
N ASN A 51 6.47 15.69 -2.96
CA ASN A 51 5.90 14.72 -2.02
C ASN A 51 4.41 14.95 -1.63
N ASP A 52 3.67 15.85 -2.27
CA ASP A 52 2.23 16.05 -1.96
C ASP A 52 1.34 15.00 -2.64
N ILE A 53 1.38 13.78 -2.11
CA ILE A 53 0.62 12.62 -2.61
C ILE A 53 -0.49 12.29 -1.63
N THR A 54 -1.72 12.21 -2.14
CA THR A 54 -2.86 11.67 -1.41
C THR A 54 -3.30 10.35 -2.03
N PHE A 55 -3.52 9.35 -1.19
CA PHE A 55 -4.10 8.06 -1.55
C PHE A 55 -4.91 7.53 -0.38
N CYS A 56 -5.74 6.53 -0.61
CA CYS A 56 -6.57 5.90 0.42
C CYS A 56 -6.08 4.50 0.71
N MET A 57 -6.31 4.04 1.92
CA MET A 57 -6.01 2.67 2.32
C MET A 57 -7.26 2.05 2.94
N THR A 58 -7.55 0.82 2.55
CA THR A 58 -8.54 -0.06 3.17
C THR A 58 -7.93 -1.46 3.30
N ALA A 59 -8.53 -2.33 4.08
CA ALA A 59 -8.06 -3.69 4.32
C ALA A 59 -9.23 -4.56 4.77
N ASP A 60 -9.04 -5.88 4.76
CA ASP A 60 -9.94 -6.84 5.40
C ASP A 60 -11.39 -6.62 4.95
N THR A 61 -11.58 -6.51 3.64
CA THR A 61 -12.90 -6.21 3.08
C THR A 61 -13.84 -7.38 3.30
N HIS A 62 -13.32 -8.62 3.38
CA HIS A 62 -14.06 -9.85 3.59
C HIS A 62 -15.37 -9.82 2.80
N TYR A 63 -15.25 -9.50 1.51
CA TYR A 63 -16.38 -9.09 0.70
C TYR A 63 -17.44 -10.19 0.66
N ASN A 64 -18.70 -9.79 0.81
CA ASN A 64 -19.87 -10.67 0.92
C ASN A 64 -19.89 -11.61 2.16
N ALA A 65 -18.93 -11.51 3.08
CA ALA A 65 -19.04 -12.23 4.35
C ALA A 65 -20.15 -11.67 5.23
N ARG A 66 -20.67 -12.55 6.08
CA ARG A 66 -21.79 -12.29 7.00
C ARG A 66 -21.41 -12.71 8.42
N TRP A 67 -20.57 -11.92 9.07
CA TRP A 67 -20.15 -12.20 10.44
C TRP A 67 -21.02 -11.47 11.45
N GLN A 68 -21.55 -12.20 12.43
CA GLN A 68 -22.35 -11.61 13.51
C GLN A 68 -23.53 -10.75 13.01
N GLY A 69 -24.08 -11.08 11.84
CA GLY A 69 -25.16 -10.33 11.20
C GLY A 69 -24.73 -9.06 10.44
N ILE A 70 -23.42 -8.81 10.29
CA ILE A 70 -22.88 -7.68 9.54
C ILE A 70 -22.82 -8.04 8.05
N ASP A 71 -23.39 -7.18 7.21
CA ASP A 71 -23.28 -7.25 5.76
C ASP A 71 -22.00 -6.54 5.28
N ASN A 72 -20.92 -7.31 5.06
CA ASN A 72 -19.64 -6.74 4.62
C ASN A 72 -19.70 -6.18 3.20
N GLU A 73 -20.42 -6.80 2.26
CA GLU A 73 -20.65 -6.24 0.92
C GLU A 73 -21.25 -4.83 1.00
N ALA A 74 -22.35 -4.65 1.73
CA ALA A 74 -22.97 -3.35 1.92
C ALA A 74 -22.04 -2.38 2.68
N GLY A 75 -21.21 -2.90 3.60
CA GLY A 75 -20.14 -2.15 4.25
C GLY A 75 -19.13 -1.59 3.26
N ASN A 76 -18.61 -2.43 2.38
CA ASN A 76 -17.66 -2.06 1.33
C ASN A 76 -18.26 -1.00 0.39
N LYS A 77 -19.50 -1.19 -0.08
CA LYS A 77 -20.21 -0.19 -0.91
C LYS A 77 -20.28 1.18 -0.24
N ARG A 78 -20.56 1.23 1.07
CA ARG A 78 -20.56 2.49 1.85
C ARG A 78 -19.16 3.11 1.97
N VAL A 79 -18.13 2.30 2.15
CA VAL A 79 -16.73 2.77 2.20
C VAL A 79 -16.32 3.35 0.85
N ILE A 80 -16.63 2.66 -0.25
CA ILE A 80 -16.37 3.13 -1.62
C ILE A 80 -17.08 4.47 -1.87
N ASP A 81 -18.36 4.59 -1.51
CA ASP A 81 -19.10 5.86 -1.63
C ASP A 81 -18.46 7.00 -0.84
N ARG A 82 -17.91 6.68 0.33
CA ARG A 82 -17.19 7.66 1.15
C ARG A 82 -15.88 8.09 0.49
N ILE A 83 -15.12 7.15 -0.07
CA ILE A 83 -13.88 7.45 -0.80
C ILE A 83 -14.17 8.30 -2.04
N ASN A 84 -15.20 7.93 -2.81
CA ASN A 84 -15.62 8.65 -4.02
C ASN A 84 -16.03 10.10 -3.76
N SER A 85 -16.54 10.40 -2.56
CA SER A 85 -17.10 11.71 -2.23
C SER A 85 -16.22 12.59 -1.35
N MET A 86 -15.13 12.07 -0.77
CA MET A 86 -14.42 12.84 0.27
C MET A 86 -13.53 13.97 -0.23
N ALA A 87 -12.92 13.81 -1.42
CA ALA A 87 -11.99 14.80 -1.96
C ALA A 87 -12.70 16.15 -2.16
N GLY A 88 -12.11 17.22 -1.63
CA GLY A 88 -12.69 18.58 -1.67
C GLY A 88 -13.90 18.82 -0.76
N ASN A 89 -14.48 17.77 -0.16
CA ASN A 89 -15.68 17.88 0.68
C ASN A 89 -15.40 17.67 2.17
N ILE A 90 -14.39 16.86 2.51
CA ILE A 90 -13.99 16.60 3.90
C ILE A 90 -12.76 17.42 4.25
N ARG A 91 -12.76 18.00 5.44
CA ARG A 91 -11.58 18.68 6.01
C ARG A 91 -10.85 17.78 6.99
N TYR A 92 -9.52 17.81 6.95
CA TYR A 92 -8.74 17.27 8.05
C TYR A 92 -8.95 18.13 9.31
N PRO A 93 -8.96 17.52 10.50
CA PRO A 93 -8.85 18.27 11.74
C PRO A 93 -7.62 19.19 11.72
N SER A 94 -7.75 20.41 12.25
CA SER A 94 -6.66 21.41 12.25
C SER A 94 -5.36 20.88 12.90
N GLN A 95 -5.49 20.03 13.92
CA GLN A 95 -4.38 19.36 14.60
C GLN A 95 -3.57 18.40 13.72
N PHE A 96 -4.10 18.00 12.55
CA PHE A 96 -3.43 17.16 11.56
C PHE A 96 -3.00 17.96 10.32
N GLY A 97 -2.94 19.29 10.41
CA GLY A 97 -2.55 20.18 9.31
C GLY A 97 -3.73 20.91 8.66
N GLY A 98 -4.98 20.50 8.95
CA GLY A 98 -6.16 21.12 8.35
C GLY A 98 -6.23 20.93 6.83
N GLY A 99 -6.97 21.81 6.16
CA GLY A 99 -7.19 21.70 4.71
C GLY A 99 -8.23 20.65 4.33
N TYR A 100 -8.52 20.56 3.04
CA TYR A 100 -9.41 19.54 2.49
C TYR A 100 -8.63 18.29 2.10
N VAL A 101 -9.26 17.13 2.21
CA VAL A 101 -8.78 15.89 1.61
C VAL A 101 -8.59 16.16 0.12
N GLN A 102 -7.37 15.98 -0.38
CA GLN A 102 -7.05 16.14 -1.80
C GLN A 102 -7.57 14.93 -2.60
N HIS A 103 -7.59 15.05 -3.93
CA HIS A 103 -7.98 13.93 -4.79
C HIS A 103 -6.98 12.77 -4.68
N PRO A 104 -7.42 11.56 -4.25
CA PRO A 104 -6.58 10.38 -4.21
C PRO A 104 -6.02 10.00 -5.59
N ARG A 105 -4.75 9.59 -5.64
CA ARG A 105 -4.15 8.95 -6.82
C ARG A 105 -4.65 7.52 -7.04
N GLY A 106 -5.11 6.87 -5.97
CA GLY A 106 -5.61 5.52 -5.97
C GLY A 106 -6.01 5.07 -4.57
N VAL A 107 -6.52 3.84 -4.48
CA VAL A 107 -6.84 3.14 -3.24
C VAL A 107 -5.96 1.91 -3.14
N VAL A 108 -5.26 1.75 -2.03
CA VAL A 108 -4.50 0.53 -1.70
C VAL A 108 -5.37 -0.35 -0.81
N CYS A 109 -5.62 -1.60 -1.22
CA CYS A 109 -6.43 -2.56 -0.45
C CYS A 109 -5.53 -3.67 0.10
N LEU A 110 -5.33 -3.72 1.42
CA LEU A 110 -4.28 -4.51 2.07
C LEU A 110 -4.62 -5.99 2.29
N GLY A 111 -5.34 -6.63 1.37
CA GLY A 111 -5.64 -8.06 1.44
C GLY A 111 -6.86 -8.41 2.28
N ASP A 112 -7.11 -9.71 2.36
CA ASP A 112 -8.37 -10.32 2.80
C ASP A 112 -9.55 -9.70 2.07
N LEU A 113 -9.41 -9.71 0.73
CA LEU A 113 -10.37 -9.12 -0.19
C LEU A 113 -11.71 -9.85 -0.09
N THR A 114 -11.62 -11.18 -0.05
CA THR A 114 -12.75 -12.06 0.22
C THR A 114 -12.47 -12.87 1.48
N ASP A 115 -13.52 -13.43 2.07
CA ASP A 115 -13.40 -14.08 3.37
C ASP A 115 -13.03 -15.55 3.30
N HIS A 116 -13.68 -16.33 2.45
CA HIS A 116 -13.44 -17.75 2.43
C HIS A 116 -13.45 -18.23 1.00
N ALA A 117 -12.26 -18.57 0.50
CA ALA A 117 -12.22 -19.56 -0.55
C ALA A 117 -12.79 -20.92 -0.06
N LYS A 118 -12.97 -21.15 1.27
CA LYS A 118 -13.61 -22.34 1.87
C LYS A 118 -15.11 -22.45 1.50
N GLN A 119 -15.52 -23.65 1.10
CA GLN A 119 -16.85 -23.95 0.52
C GLN A 119 -18.02 -23.91 1.52
N SER A 120 -17.77 -24.02 2.84
CA SER A 120 -18.79 -24.30 3.86
C SER A 120 -19.69 -23.13 4.25
N ASP A 121 -19.24 -21.89 4.07
CA ASP A 121 -19.98 -20.68 4.49
C ASP A 121 -20.52 -19.87 3.29
N TRP A 122 -20.57 -20.51 2.13
CA TRP A 122 -20.94 -19.90 0.86
C TRP A 122 -22.45 -19.74 0.72
N THR A 123 -22.92 -18.49 0.60
CA THR A 123 -24.34 -18.13 0.43
C THR A 123 -24.81 -18.06 -1.03
N GLY A 124 -23.93 -18.31 -2.01
CA GLY A 124 -24.36 -18.45 -3.41
C GLY A 124 -23.96 -17.36 -4.39
N THR A 125 -23.33 -16.26 -3.94
CA THR A 125 -22.94 -15.14 -4.81
C THR A 125 -21.42 -15.02 -4.95
N GLU A 126 -20.96 -14.76 -6.18
CA GLU A 126 -19.56 -14.71 -6.60
C GLU A 126 -18.78 -13.66 -5.77
N THR A 127 -17.90 -14.11 -4.85
CA THR A 127 -17.23 -13.21 -3.89
C THR A 127 -16.10 -12.40 -4.51
N TRP A 128 -15.31 -13.03 -5.38
CA TRP A 128 -14.23 -12.36 -6.13
C TRP A 128 -14.79 -11.47 -7.23
N ASP A 129 -15.73 -11.97 -8.04
CA ASP A 129 -16.30 -11.19 -9.14
C ASP A 129 -17.11 -10.00 -8.60
N GLY A 130 -17.86 -10.18 -7.51
CA GLY A 130 -18.52 -9.06 -6.82
C GLY A 130 -17.55 -8.01 -6.26
N TRP A 131 -16.40 -8.44 -5.71
CA TRP A 131 -15.33 -7.52 -5.31
C TRP A 131 -14.77 -6.78 -6.54
N VAL A 132 -14.51 -7.48 -7.65
CA VAL A 132 -14.02 -6.89 -8.90
C VAL A 132 -15.01 -5.88 -9.48
N ASP A 133 -16.32 -6.19 -9.46
CA ASP A 133 -17.37 -5.31 -9.97
C ASP A 133 -17.46 -3.99 -9.18
N ASP A 134 -17.29 -4.05 -7.86
CA ASP A 134 -17.32 -2.85 -7.03
C ASP A 134 -16.00 -2.07 -7.03
N TYR A 135 -14.86 -2.76 -6.92
CA TYR A 135 -13.55 -2.10 -6.80
C TYR A 135 -12.91 -1.74 -8.14
N GLY A 136 -13.30 -2.40 -9.24
CA GLY A 136 -12.71 -2.18 -10.57
C GLY A 136 -11.21 -2.52 -10.59
N LEU A 137 -10.46 -1.91 -11.52
CA LEU A 137 -8.99 -1.99 -11.60
C LEU A 137 -8.39 -0.60 -11.81
N ASN A 138 -8.91 0.13 -12.80
CA ASN A 138 -8.34 1.40 -13.26
C ASN A 138 -9.07 2.63 -12.72
N GLY A 139 -10.19 2.43 -12.03
CA GLY A 139 -11.06 3.49 -11.54
C GLY A 139 -12.14 3.84 -12.58
N GLY A 140 -13.39 3.88 -12.13
CA GLY A 140 -14.55 4.09 -12.98
C GLY A 140 -14.96 2.87 -13.82
N ASP A 141 -14.21 1.78 -13.73
CA ASP A 141 -14.53 0.45 -14.27
C ASP A 141 -15.26 -0.45 -13.24
N GLY A 142 -15.63 0.13 -12.10
CA GLY A 142 -16.50 -0.44 -11.08
C GLY A 142 -17.23 0.67 -10.32
N ARG A 143 -17.68 0.39 -9.09
CA ARG A 143 -18.26 1.42 -8.20
C ARG A 143 -17.21 2.44 -7.74
N LEU A 144 -15.96 2.03 -7.55
CA LEU A 144 -14.86 2.89 -7.12
C LEU A 144 -14.36 3.78 -8.27
N ASN A 145 -14.28 5.08 -8.04
CA ASN A 145 -13.86 6.08 -9.04
C ASN A 145 -12.33 6.17 -9.22
N TYR A 146 -11.57 5.40 -8.46
CA TYR A 146 -10.11 5.49 -8.38
C TYR A 146 -9.47 4.14 -8.71
N PRO A 147 -8.26 4.12 -9.31
CA PRO A 147 -7.51 2.88 -9.48
C PRO A 147 -7.29 2.18 -8.13
N VAL A 148 -7.45 0.86 -8.12
CA VAL A 148 -7.23 0.03 -6.91
C VAL A 148 -5.94 -0.76 -7.04
N PHE A 149 -5.15 -0.77 -5.98
CA PHE A 149 -3.89 -1.52 -5.83
C PHE A 149 -4.08 -2.52 -4.70
N GLU A 150 -4.53 -3.72 -5.03
CA GLU A 150 -4.84 -4.75 -4.04
C GLU A 150 -3.72 -5.76 -3.77
N LEU A 151 -3.60 -6.14 -2.51
CA LEU A 151 -2.82 -7.26 -2.00
C LEU A 151 -3.73 -8.48 -1.86
N TYR A 152 -3.16 -9.69 -1.82
CA TYR A 152 -3.83 -10.84 -1.20
C TYR A 152 -3.44 -10.98 0.28
N GLY A 153 -4.42 -11.34 1.10
CA GLY A 153 -4.24 -11.78 2.48
C GLY A 153 -4.35 -13.31 2.62
N ASN A 154 -4.43 -13.83 3.84
CA ASN A 154 -4.48 -15.28 4.06
C ASN A 154 -5.83 -15.87 3.63
N HIS A 155 -6.90 -15.09 3.71
CA HIS A 155 -8.25 -15.51 3.30
C HIS A 155 -8.37 -15.63 1.76
N ASP A 156 -7.45 -15.00 1.03
CA ASP A 156 -7.41 -14.95 -0.43
C ASP A 156 -6.61 -16.09 -1.08
N CYS A 157 -5.93 -16.93 -0.28
CA CYS A 157 -4.94 -17.92 -0.75
C CYS A 157 -5.42 -19.38 -0.77
N VAL A 158 -6.60 -19.71 -0.23
CA VAL A 158 -6.97 -21.12 0.00
C VAL A 158 -7.63 -21.76 -1.22
N PHE A 159 -7.23 -22.97 -1.60
CA PHE A 159 -7.82 -23.71 -2.72
C PHE A 159 -9.06 -24.51 -2.28
N PHE A 160 -10.23 -24.19 -2.84
CA PHE A 160 -11.35 -25.13 -2.84
C PHE A 160 -11.85 -25.35 -4.27
N SER A 161 -11.80 -26.62 -4.66
CA SER A 161 -12.50 -27.25 -5.79
C SER A 161 -12.90 -26.31 -6.96
N GLY A 162 -11.90 -25.90 -7.76
CA GLY A 162 -12.11 -25.38 -9.12
C GLY A 162 -12.56 -23.92 -9.25
N ARG A 163 -12.50 -23.13 -8.17
CA ARG A 163 -12.81 -21.69 -8.20
C ARG A 163 -11.55 -20.85 -8.40
N LYS A 164 -11.70 -19.72 -9.11
CA LYS A 164 -10.65 -18.70 -9.18
C LYS A 164 -10.55 -17.99 -7.83
N ILE A 165 -9.40 -18.09 -7.19
CA ILE A 165 -9.14 -17.42 -5.91
C ILE A 165 -8.65 -15.98 -6.15
N PRO A 166 -8.87 -15.03 -5.22
CA PRO A 166 -8.41 -13.66 -5.36
C PRO A 166 -6.91 -13.58 -5.66
N LYS A 167 -6.07 -14.42 -5.05
CA LYS A 167 -4.63 -14.48 -5.36
C LYS A 167 -4.32 -14.69 -6.85
N ASP A 168 -5.03 -15.61 -7.52
CA ASP A 168 -4.87 -15.85 -8.96
C ASP A 168 -5.47 -14.69 -9.78
N GLY A 169 -6.59 -14.14 -9.32
CA GLY A 169 -7.20 -12.96 -9.91
C GLY A 169 -6.29 -11.73 -9.88
N ILE A 170 -5.57 -11.50 -8.78
CA ILE A 170 -4.56 -10.44 -8.65
C ILE A 170 -3.41 -10.68 -9.63
N LYS A 171 -2.90 -11.91 -9.72
CA LYS A 171 -1.86 -12.26 -10.70
C LYS A 171 -2.29 -11.93 -12.13
N GLU A 172 -3.51 -12.26 -12.52
CA GLU A 172 -4.04 -11.90 -13.84
C GLU A 172 -4.24 -10.39 -14.01
N ARG A 173 -4.68 -9.69 -12.96
CA ARG A 173 -4.89 -8.24 -12.97
C ARG A 173 -3.58 -7.47 -13.08
N ASN A 174 -2.52 -7.95 -12.45
CA ASN A 174 -1.18 -7.34 -12.53
C ASN A 174 -0.66 -7.28 -13.97
N LEU A 175 -1.01 -8.26 -14.82
CA LEU A 175 -0.67 -8.24 -16.25
C LEU A 175 -1.40 -7.15 -17.05
N LYS A 176 -2.50 -6.61 -16.51
CA LYS A 176 -3.33 -5.57 -17.15
C LYS A 176 -3.01 -4.17 -16.62
N ARG A 177 -2.33 -4.07 -15.48
CA ARG A 177 -1.93 -2.79 -14.86
C ARG A 177 -0.95 -2.04 -15.76
N GLN A 178 -1.15 -0.73 -15.84
CA GLN A 178 -0.24 0.16 -16.55
C GLN A 178 0.77 0.76 -15.57
N ASN A 179 2.02 0.96 -16.02
CA ASN A 179 3.07 1.62 -15.25
C ASN A 179 3.40 0.95 -13.90
N VAL A 180 3.42 -0.38 -13.89
CA VAL A 180 3.86 -1.18 -12.74
C VAL A 180 5.01 -2.10 -13.14
N ASN A 181 5.90 -2.41 -12.20
CA ASN A 181 6.88 -3.48 -12.35
C ASN A 181 6.31 -4.72 -11.65
N VAL A 182 6.18 -5.85 -12.34
CA VAL A 182 5.60 -7.08 -11.77
C VAL A 182 6.70 -8.11 -11.57
N SER A 183 6.67 -8.82 -10.43
CA SER A 183 7.59 -9.92 -10.16
C SER A 183 7.47 -11.04 -11.21
N PRO A 184 8.53 -11.83 -11.44
CA PRO A 184 8.51 -12.90 -12.45
C PRO A 184 7.39 -13.94 -12.24
N ASN A 185 6.97 -14.18 -11.00
CA ASN A 185 5.86 -15.08 -10.69
C ASN A 185 4.47 -14.44 -10.80
N GLY A 186 4.40 -13.12 -11.04
CA GLY A 186 3.17 -12.36 -11.31
C GLY A 186 2.45 -11.80 -10.09
N TYR A 187 2.91 -12.09 -8.87
CA TYR A 187 2.19 -11.75 -7.64
C TYR A 187 2.50 -10.36 -7.10
N HIS A 188 3.79 -10.05 -6.96
CA HIS A 188 4.26 -8.81 -6.35
C HIS A 188 4.41 -7.76 -7.44
N TYR A 189 4.24 -6.50 -7.06
CA TYR A 189 4.44 -5.43 -8.01
C TYR A 189 4.79 -4.12 -7.31
N SER A 190 5.46 -3.23 -8.03
CA SER A 190 5.76 -1.88 -7.58
C SER A 190 5.28 -0.84 -8.59
N TRP A 191 5.13 0.39 -8.12
CA TRP A 191 4.75 1.53 -8.95
C TRP A 191 5.29 2.82 -8.35
N ASP A 192 5.29 3.86 -9.17
CA ASP A 192 5.73 5.19 -8.76
C ASP A 192 4.55 6.16 -8.72
N TRP A 193 4.45 6.93 -7.64
CA TRP A 193 3.67 8.15 -7.61
C TRP A 193 4.62 9.31 -7.38
N ASP A 194 4.78 10.14 -8.41
CA ASP A 194 5.72 11.26 -8.41
C ASP A 194 7.13 10.78 -7.98
N ASP A 195 7.72 11.28 -6.88
CA ASP A 195 9.05 10.84 -6.41
C ASP A 195 9.01 9.71 -5.36
N VAL A 196 7.84 9.20 -4.99
CA VAL A 196 7.67 8.10 -4.03
C VAL A 196 7.52 6.78 -4.76
N HIS A 197 8.27 5.77 -4.31
CA HIS A 197 8.18 4.42 -4.83
C HIS A 197 7.36 3.53 -3.90
N LEU A 198 6.41 2.78 -4.45
CA LEU A 198 5.46 1.99 -3.69
C LEU A 198 5.54 0.53 -4.13
N MET A 199 5.46 -0.38 -3.17
CA MET A 199 5.63 -1.81 -3.42
C MET A 199 4.57 -2.63 -2.69
N ASN A 200 3.94 -3.54 -3.41
CA ASN A 200 3.07 -4.57 -2.88
C ASN A 200 3.85 -5.89 -2.81
N LEU A 201 4.04 -6.39 -1.59
CA LEU A 201 4.68 -7.68 -1.28
C LEU A 201 3.67 -8.75 -0.80
N ASN A 202 2.37 -8.47 -0.97
CA ASN A 202 1.23 -9.30 -0.63
C ASN A 202 1.26 -9.81 0.82
N LEU A 203 1.14 -11.13 1.03
CA LEU A 203 0.85 -11.70 2.35
C LEU A 203 1.90 -11.35 3.40
N CYS A 204 3.15 -11.74 3.16
CA CYS A 204 4.23 -11.51 4.09
C CYS A 204 5.59 -11.39 3.38
N PRO A 205 6.53 -10.64 3.99
CA PRO A 205 7.89 -10.58 3.52
C PRO A 205 8.61 -11.93 3.71
N GLY A 206 9.21 -12.49 2.67
CA GLY A 206 9.93 -13.76 2.76
C GLY A 206 10.56 -14.23 1.44
N GLY A 207 11.32 -15.33 1.53
CA GLY A 207 12.01 -15.93 0.38
C GLY A 207 11.12 -16.79 -0.52
N PRO A 208 11.71 -17.61 -1.41
CA PRO A 208 10.98 -18.43 -2.36
C PRO A 208 10.01 -19.43 -1.72
N GLY A 209 8.88 -19.64 -2.39
CA GLY A 209 7.84 -20.60 -1.98
C GLY A 209 6.69 -19.98 -1.20
N ALA A 210 5.60 -20.73 -1.07
CA ALA A 210 4.46 -20.29 -0.29
C ALA A 210 4.85 -20.13 1.20
N PRO A 211 4.28 -19.14 1.90
CA PRO A 211 3.25 -18.23 1.41
C PRO A 211 3.79 -16.87 0.91
N ALA A 212 5.10 -16.63 1.06
CA ALA A 212 5.75 -15.36 0.71
C ALA A 212 5.96 -15.15 -0.80
N GLU A 213 6.07 -16.24 -1.56
CA GLU A 213 6.21 -16.24 -3.02
C GLU A 213 7.40 -15.39 -3.49
N ASP A 214 8.56 -15.49 -2.81
CA ASP A 214 9.78 -14.71 -3.11
C ASP A 214 9.61 -13.19 -3.09
N SER A 215 8.78 -12.67 -2.17
CA SER A 215 8.56 -11.23 -2.03
C SER A 215 9.84 -10.46 -1.68
N PHE A 216 10.79 -11.09 -0.96
CA PHE A 216 12.10 -10.50 -0.71
C PHE A 216 13.00 -10.45 -1.93
N GLY A 217 13.11 -11.53 -2.70
CA GLY A 217 13.88 -11.53 -3.94
C GLY A 217 13.37 -10.45 -4.91
N PHE A 218 12.04 -10.30 -5.02
CA PHE A 218 11.44 -9.20 -5.76
C PHE A 218 11.83 -7.83 -5.18
N ALA A 219 11.67 -7.62 -3.87
CA ALA A 219 11.93 -6.34 -3.25
C ALA A 219 13.39 -5.87 -3.43
N GLU A 220 14.35 -6.77 -3.21
CA GLU A 220 15.78 -6.48 -3.41
C GLU A 220 16.08 -6.09 -4.86
N HIS A 221 15.58 -6.86 -5.82
CA HIS A 221 15.79 -6.60 -7.24
C HIS A 221 15.14 -5.30 -7.70
N ASP A 222 13.91 -5.03 -7.26
CA ASP A 222 13.14 -3.87 -7.66
C ASP A 222 13.74 -2.57 -7.09
N ILE A 223 14.13 -2.57 -5.80
CA ILE A 223 14.83 -1.43 -5.18
C ILE A 223 16.17 -1.18 -5.88
N ALA A 224 16.96 -2.23 -6.18
CA ALA A 224 18.25 -2.06 -6.83
C ALA A 224 18.13 -1.40 -8.22
N ASN A 225 17.10 -1.77 -8.99
CA ASN A 225 16.94 -1.31 -10.37
C ASN A 225 16.18 0.03 -10.51
N HIS A 226 15.21 0.30 -9.63
CA HIS A 226 14.32 1.46 -9.78
C HIS A 226 14.63 2.59 -8.80
N ILE A 227 15.29 2.28 -7.68
CA ILE A 227 15.64 3.26 -6.64
C ILE A 227 17.14 3.48 -6.57
N GLY A 228 17.94 2.41 -6.51
CA GLY A 228 19.40 2.49 -6.39
C GLY A 228 19.84 3.48 -5.31
N ASN A 229 20.66 4.46 -5.70
CA ASN A 229 21.16 5.50 -4.79
C ASN A 229 20.36 6.81 -4.85
N SER A 230 19.14 6.81 -5.41
CA SER A 230 18.35 8.03 -5.62
C SER A 230 17.91 8.73 -4.33
N GLY A 231 17.82 7.98 -3.22
CA GLY A 231 17.27 8.49 -1.95
C GLY A 231 15.76 8.71 -1.95
N ARG A 232 15.05 8.27 -3.00
CA ARG A 232 13.58 8.31 -3.07
C ARG A 232 12.97 7.53 -1.90
N PRO A 233 11.93 8.05 -1.24
CA PRO A 233 11.23 7.29 -0.20
C PRO A 233 10.54 6.07 -0.80
N VAL A 234 10.58 4.97 -0.06
CA VAL A 234 9.93 3.70 -0.41
C VAL A 234 8.83 3.39 0.60
N VAL A 235 7.64 3.05 0.11
CA VAL A 235 6.51 2.57 0.91
C VAL A 235 6.23 1.12 0.55
N ILE A 236 6.29 0.24 1.54
CA ILE A 236 6.07 -1.20 1.35
C ILE A 236 4.75 -1.57 2.02
N PHE A 237 3.89 -2.26 1.26
CA PHE A 237 2.64 -2.81 1.73
C PHE A 237 2.76 -4.33 1.85
N THR A 238 2.39 -4.84 3.02
CA THR A 238 2.21 -6.26 3.31
C THR A 238 0.91 -6.43 4.10
N HIS A 239 0.22 -7.54 3.92
CA HIS A 239 -0.96 -7.87 4.72
C HIS A 239 -0.55 -8.19 6.17
N TYR A 240 0.46 -9.05 6.33
CA TYR A 240 1.11 -9.31 7.62
C TYR A 240 2.33 -8.43 7.83
N GLY A 241 2.46 -7.90 9.05
CA GLY A 241 3.63 -7.15 9.46
C GLY A 241 4.88 -8.02 9.64
N TRP A 242 6.05 -7.37 9.66
CA TRP A 242 7.38 -7.95 9.79
C TRP A 242 7.64 -8.85 11.03
N LYS A 243 6.74 -8.79 12.03
CA LYS A 243 6.83 -9.56 13.29
C LYS A 243 5.84 -10.72 13.35
N TYR A 244 4.97 -10.91 12.35
CA TYR A 244 4.11 -12.09 12.35
C TYR A 244 4.98 -13.35 12.20
N ASP A 245 5.02 -14.12 13.29
CA ASP A 245 5.72 -15.40 13.47
C ASP A 245 5.69 -16.23 12.20
N LEU A 246 6.84 -16.35 11.53
CA LEU A 246 7.09 -17.43 10.59
C LEU A 246 6.81 -18.80 11.24
N ASP A 247 6.94 -18.88 12.57
CA ASP A 247 6.62 -20.06 13.40
C ASP A 247 5.14 -20.50 13.31
N LYS A 248 4.20 -19.62 12.93
CA LYS A 248 2.78 -19.98 12.76
C LYS A 248 2.43 -20.56 11.39
N PHE A 249 3.30 -20.35 10.40
CA PHE A 249 3.13 -20.99 9.10
C PHE A 249 3.66 -22.43 9.07
N ASP A 250 4.31 -22.89 10.13
CA ASP A 250 4.61 -24.32 10.33
C ASP A 250 3.42 -25.08 10.96
N GLU A 251 2.30 -24.42 11.28
CA GLU A 251 1.09 -25.13 11.71
C GLU A 251 0.34 -25.74 10.51
N PRO A 252 0.11 -27.06 10.50
CA PRO A 252 -0.61 -27.76 9.42
C PRO A 252 -2.03 -27.22 9.14
N ALA A 253 -2.61 -26.47 10.08
CA ALA A 253 -3.94 -25.88 9.97
C ALA A 253 -4.06 -24.80 8.87
N PHE A 254 -2.94 -24.20 8.41
CA PHE A 254 -2.96 -23.22 7.32
C PHE A 254 -2.83 -23.82 5.92
N TYR A 255 -2.54 -25.13 5.81
CA TYR A 255 -2.38 -25.86 4.55
C TYR A 255 -3.41 -26.98 4.34
N THR A 256 -4.52 -27.00 5.10
CA THR A 256 -5.60 -28.01 4.99
C THR A 256 -6.97 -27.42 4.63
#